data_AF-A0A418GRE8-F1
#
_entry.id   AF-A0A418GRE8-F1
#
_cell.length_a   1.000
_cell.length_b   1.000
_cell.length_c   1.000
_cell.angle_alpha   90.00
_cell.angle_beta   90.00
_cell.angle_gamma   90.00
#
_symmetry.space_group_name_H-M   'P 1'
#
loop_
_entity.id
_entity.type
_entity.pdbx_description
1 polymer ?
#
loop_
_entity_poly.entity_id
_entity_poly.type
_entity_poly.pdbx_seq_one_letter_code
_entity_poly.pdbx_strand_id
1 'polypeptide(L)'
;YNGNATPRHFLWWANPAVKGGEGHQSVFPPDVTAVFDHGKRAVSAFPIATGTYYKVDYSAGVDISRYKNVPVPTSYMAEKSQYDFVGAWCHDEDGGLLHVANHHIAPGKKQWSWGHSEFGQAWDKSLTDNNGPYIELMTGIFADNQPDFTWLDAYEEKRFEQYFLPYHSLGMVQNASRDAVIKLQRSERGIEWGLYAISPLNGYRLAIR
;
A
#
# COMPACT_ATOMS: atom_id res chain seq x y z
N TYR A 1 2.17 19.97 16.54
CA TYR A 1 2.46 21.37 16.90
C TYR A 1 3.93 21.49 17.29
N ASN A 2 4.65 22.50 16.77
CA ASN A 2 6.00 22.83 17.20
C ASN A 2 5.97 23.99 18.20
N GLY A 3 6.13 23.71 19.50
CA GLY A 3 6.14 24.75 20.53
C GLY A 3 7.40 25.62 20.62
N ASN A 4 8.38 25.43 19.74
CA ASN A 4 9.65 26.16 19.78
C ASN A 4 9.62 27.41 18.89
N ALA A 5 10.44 28.41 19.23
CA ALA A 5 10.68 29.61 18.41
C ALA A 5 11.54 29.36 17.15
N THR A 6 11.91 28.11 16.87
CA THR A 6 12.74 27.74 15.71
C THR A 6 12.12 26.52 15.00
N PRO A 7 12.31 26.37 13.68
CA PRO A 7 11.82 25.20 12.95
C PRO A 7 12.37 23.89 13.49
N ARG A 8 11.58 22.82 13.35
CA ARG A 8 11.94 21.45 13.70
C ARG A 8 11.57 20.53 12.54
N HIS A 9 12.49 19.63 12.18
CA HIS A 9 12.18 18.58 11.23
C HIS A 9 11.36 17.48 11.90
N PHE A 10 10.51 16.81 11.14
CA PHE A 10 9.82 15.60 11.59
C PHE A 10 9.61 14.63 10.44
N LEU A 11 9.37 13.37 10.83
CA LEU A 11 9.00 12.28 9.95
C LEU A 11 7.77 11.61 10.54
N TRP A 12 6.75 11.35 9.72
CA TRP A 12 5.55 10.65 10.15
C TRP A 12 5.15 9.57 9.15
N TRP A 13 5.06 8.33 9.65
CA TRP A 13 4.52 7.19 8.93
C TRP A 13 3.56 6.44 9.85
N ALA A 14 2.38 6.11 9.35
CA ALA A 14 1.56 5.07 9.95
C ALA A 14 1.97 3.72 9.34
N ASN A 15 2.21 2.72 10.19
CA ASN A 15 2.74 1.42 9.79
C ASN A 15 1.88 0.25 10.32
N PRO A 16 0.63 0.10 9.87
CA PRO A 16 -0.14 -1.10 10.18
C PRO A 16 0.50 -2.35 9.58
N ALA A 17 0.66 -3.36 10.43
CA ALA A 17 0.90 -4.73 9.99
C ALA A 17 -0.43 -5.35 9.52
N VAL A 18 -0.43 -5.94 8.33
CA VAL A 18 -1.58 -6.67 7.77
C VAL A 18 -1.16 -8.07 7.37
N LYS A 19 -2.15 -8.96 7.18
CA LYS A 19 -1.91 -10.37 6.88
C LYS A 19 -1.02 -10.54 5.65
N GLY A 20 0.09 -11.25 5.83
CA GLY A 20 1.00 -11.68 4.76
C GLY A 20 0.72 -13.12 4.33
N GLY A 21 1.70 -13.78 3.74
CA GLY A 21 1.60 -15.19 3.33
C GLY A 21 1.04 -15.38 1.92
N GLU A 22 0.81 -16.63 1.50
CA GLU A 22 0.53 -16.96 0.10
C GLU A 22 -0.71 -16.26 -0.50
N GLY A 23 -1.74 -16.07 0.33
CA GLY A 23 -2.96 -15.36 -0.01
C GLY A 23 -2.79 -13.84 -0.11
N HIS A 24 -1.68 -13.24 0.34
CA HIS A 24 -1.51 -11.80 0.31
C HIS A 24 -1.22 -11.25 -1.10
N GLN A 25 -1.88 -10.13 -1.42
CA GLN A 25 -1.62 -9.32 -2.60
C GLN A 25 -1.63 -7.81 -2.29
N SER A 26 -0.60 -7.12 -2.76
CA SER A 26 -0.45 -5.67 -2.66
C SER A 26 -1.49 -4.96 -3.52
N VAL A 27 -2.21 -3.98 -2.95
CA VAL A 27 -3.18 -3.16 -3.68
C VAL A 27 -2.62 -1.75 -3.81
N PHE A 28 -1.99 -1.46 -4.94
CA PHE A 28 -1.59 -0.10 -5.29
C PHE A 28 -2.58 0.52 -6.27
N PRO A 29 -2.70 1.86 -6.29
CA PRO A 29 -3.50 2.55 -7.28
C PRO A 29 -3.14 2.19 -8.73
N PRO A 30 -4.09 2.26 -9.68
CA PRO A 30 -3.85 1.88 -11.08
C PRO A 30 -2.79 2.72 -11.81
N ASP A 31 -2.49 3.92 -11.32
CA ASP A 31 -1.45 4.79 -11.88
C ASP A 31 -0.05 4.50 -11.35
N VAL A 32 0.10 3.59 -10.38
CA VAL A 32 1.40 3.12 -9.90
C VAL A 32 1.92 2.03 -10.82
N THR A 33 2.71 2.44 -11.81
CA THR A 33 3.37 1.52 -12.76
C THR A 33 4.80 1.18 -12.39
N ALA A 34 5.36 1.84 -11.38
CA ALA A 34 6.73 1.62 -10.92
C ALA A 34 6.83 1.74 -9.39
N VAL A 35 7.69 0.90 -8.81
CA VAL A 35 8.02 0.90 -7.39
C VAL A 35 9.53 0.95 -7.19
N PHE A 36 9.94 1.68 -6.15
CA PHE A 36 11.34 1.82 -5.76
C PHE A 36 11.68 0.98 -4.53
N ASP A 37 12.96 0.59 -4.45
CA ASP A 37 13.51 -0.03 -3.25
C ASP A 37 13.55 0.98 -2.08
N HIS A 38 13.83 0.48 -0.88
CA HIS A 38 13.81 1.28 0.35
C HIS A 38 14.62 2.60 0.26
N GLY A 39 15.72 2.60 -0.50
CA GLY A 39 16.59 3.77 -0.66
C GLY A 39 16.40 4.55 -1.97
N LYS A 40 15.38 4.24 -2.79
CA LYS A 40 15.21 4.78 -4.15
C LYS A 40 16.45 4.63 -5.05
N ARG A 41 17.20 3.54 -4.88
CA ARG A 41 18.40 3.15 -5.63
C ARG A 41 18.09 2.23 -6.81
N ALA A 42 17.01 1.45 -6.71
CA ALA A 42 16.55 0.55 -7.75
C ALA A 42 15.04 0.74 -7.98
N VAL A 43 14.61 0.51 -9.22
CA VAL A 43 13.22 0.62 -9.66
C VAL A 43 12.79 -0.68 -10.33
N SER A 44 11.52 -1.05 -10.16
CA SER A 44 10.88 -2.15 -10.88
C SER A 44 9.53 -1.72 -11.42
N ALA A 45 9.13 -2.29 -12.55
CA ALA A 45 7.76 -2.20 -13.02
C ALA A 45 6.81 -2.91 -12.03
N PHE A 46 5.62 -2.36 -11.83
CA PHE A 46 4.61 -2.91 -10.94
C PHE A 46 3.26 -3.00 -11.68
N PRO A 47 2.46 -4.06 -11.47
CA PRO A 47 2.72 -5.21 -10.60
C PRO A 47 3.63 -6.27 -11.24
N ILE A 48 3.81 -6.25 -12.57
CA ILE A 48 4.64 -7.23 -13.27
C ILE A 48 6.07 -6.70 -13.37
N ALA A 49 6.97 -7.26 -12.56
CA ALA A 49 8.38 -6.97 -12.60
C ALA A 49 9.04 -7.68 -13.79
N THR A 50 9.99 -6.99 -14.42
CA THR A 50 10.94 -7.55 -15.40
C THR A 50 12.36 -7.15 -15.01
N GLY A 51 13.36 -7.90 -15.48
CA GLY A 51 14.76 -7.65 -15.14
C GLY A 51 15.11 -8.01 -13.70
N THR A 52 16.05 -7.29 -13.08
CA THR A 52 16.51 -7.59 -11.71
C THR A 52 16.00 -6.56 -10.71
N TYR A 53 15.43 -7.03 -9.59
CA TYR A 53 15.03 -6.18 -8.48
C TYR A 53 15.38 -6.86 -7.15
N TYR A 54 15.97 -6.12 -6.19
CA TYR A 54 16.53 -6.72 -4.96
C TYR A 54 17.49 -7.91 -5.20
N LYS A 55 18.26 -7.86 -6.29
CA LYS A 55 19.17 -8.96 -6.73
C LYS A 55 18.44 -10.27 -7.10
N VAL A 56 17.12 -10.24 -7.25
CA VAL A 56 16.31 -11.35 -7.75
C VAL A 56 16.03 -11.14 -9.24
N ASP A 57 16.15 -12.19 -10.03
CA ASP A 57 15.80 -12.17 -11.46
C ASP A 57 14.29 -12.38 -11.66
N TYR A 58 13.65 -11.37 -12.22
CA TYR A 58 12.24 -11.35 -12.62
C TYR A 58 12.08 -11.24 -14.14
N SER A 59 13.12 -11.53 -14.94
CA SER A 59 13.11 -11.44 -16.41
C SER A 59 11.95 -12.18 -17.09
N ALA A 60 11.40 -13.21 -16.45
CA ALA A 60 10.23 -13.96 -16.93
C ALA A 60 8.89 -13.20 -16.87
N GLY A 61 8.84 -12.00 -16.28
CA GLY A 61 7.60 -11.27 -16.05
C GLY A 61 6.84 -11.83 -14.85
N VAL A 62 7.22 -11.38 -13.66
CA VAL A 62 6.70 -11.93 -12.40
C VAL A 62 5.79 -10.92 -11.72
N ASP A 63 4.60 -11.36 -11.32
CA ASP A 63 3.69 -10.53 -10.52
C ASP A 63 4.22 -10.37 -9.10
N ILE A 64 4.92 -9.26 -8.84
CA ILE A 64 5.48 -8.91 -7.53
C ILE A 64 4.45 -8.26 -6.60
N SER A 65 3.18 -8.13 -7.01
CA SER A 65 2.11 -7.83 -6.05
C SER A 65 1.77 -9.03 -5.16
N ARG A 66 2.10 -10.26 -5.58
CA ARG A 66 1.84 -11.49 -4.82
C ARG A 66 2.99 -11.80 -3.86
N TYR A 67 2.69 -11.90 -2.55
CA TYR A 67 3.70 -12.20 -1.51
C TYR A 67 4.57 -13.42 -1.84
N LYS A 68 3.95 -14.51 -2.30
CA LYS A 68 4.65 -15.77 -2.64
C LYS A 68 5.73 -15.62 -3.72
N ASN A 69 5.65 -14.56 -4.53
CA ASN A 69 6.61 -14.28 -5.61
C ASN A 69 7.78 -13.41 -5.16
N VAL A 70 7.86 -13.03 -3.87
CA VAL A 70 8.83 -12.08 -3.33
C VAL A 70 9.77 -12.83 -2.39
N PRO A 71 10.87 -13.43 -2.86
CA PRO A 71 11.65 -14.37 -2.04
C PRO A 71 12.50 -13.69 -0.97
N VAL A 72 12.86 -12.42 -1.13
CA VAL A 72 13.78 -11.71 -0.23
C VAL A 72 13.11 -10.50 0.41
N PRO A 73 13.65 -9.95 1.52
CA PRO A 73 13.14 -8.73 2.12
C PRO A 73 13.06 -7.61 1.08
N THR A 74 11.85 -7.11 0.85
CA THR A 74 11.55 -6.24 -0.28
C THR A 74 10.66 -5.10 0.16
N SER A 75 11.01 -3.90 -0.29
CA SER A 75 10.19 -2.70 -0.17
C SER A 75 9.61 -2.35 -1.53
N TYR A 76 8.38 -1.86 -1.53
CA TYR A 76 7.75 -1.16 -2.64
C TYR A 76 7.42 0.23 -2.16
N MET A 77 8.20 1.23 -2.56
CA MET A 77 7.78 2.63 -2.47
C MET A 77 7.14 3.00 -3.80
N ALA A 78 5.88 3.40 -3.82
CA ALA A 78 5.28 3.92 -5.05
C ALA A 78 6.06 5.15 -5.53
N GLU A 79 6.20 5.34 -6.85
CA GLU A 79 6.76 6.57 -7.40
C GLU A 79 5.90 7.78 -7.03
N LYS A 80 4.74 7.92 -7.68
CA LYS A 80 3.74 8.95 -7.43
C LYS A 80 2.38 8.37 -7.80
N SER A 81 1.34 8.85 -7.14
CA SER A 81 -0.04 8.51 -7.46
C SER A 81 -0.93 9.72 -7.20
N GLN A 82 -1.92 9.92 -8.08
CA GLN A 82 -2.99 10.90 -7.92
C GLN A 82 -4.18 10.34 -7.13
N TYR A 83 -4.09 9.09 -6.68
CA TYR A 83 -5.14 8.42 -5.92
C TYR A 83 -4.90 8.53 -4.42
N ASP A 84 -6.01 8.64 -3.69
CA ASP A 84 -6.01 8.80 -2.24
C ASP A 84 -5.81 7.48 -1.48
N PHE A 85 -5.62 6.34 -2.15
CA PHE A 85 -5.62 5.03 -1.50
C PHE A 85 -4.35 4.19 -1.72
N VAL A 86 -4.15 3.19 -0.87
CA VAL A 86 -3.23 2.04 -1.03
C VAL A 86 -3.71 0.96 -0.06
N GLY A 87 -3.42 -0.31 -0.30
CA GLY A 87 -3.88 -1.35 0.60
C GLY A 87 -3.28 -2.72 0.40
N ALA A 88 -3.96 -3.68 1.00
CA ALA A 88 -3.64 -5.09 0.97
C ALA A 88 -4.92 -5.90 0.81
N TRP A 89 -4.81 -7.02 0.10
CA TRP A 89 -5.87 -7.99 -0.06
C TRP A 89 -5.36 -9.38 0.32
N CYS A 90 -6.16 -10.14 1.07
CA CYS A 90 -5.89 -11.54 1.41
C CYS A 90 -6.93 -12.42 0.71
N HIS A 91 -6.48 -13.19 -0.28
CA HIS A 91 -7.32 -14.12 -1.03
C HIS A 91 -7.87 -15.27 -0.16
N ASP A 92 -7.13 -15.68 0.88
CA ASP A 92 -7.52 -16.78 1.75
C ASP A 92 -8.63 -16.38 2.75
N GLU A 93 -8.70 -15.09 3.09
CA GLU A 93 -9.67 -14.54 4.04
C GLU A 93 -10.83 -13.79 3.35
N ASP A 94 -10.82 -13.69 2.01
CA ASP A 94 -11.74 -12.88 1.21
C ASP A 94 -11.89 -11.44 1.76
N GLY A 95 -10.79 -10.87 2.23
CA GLY A 95 -10.78 -9.62 2.97
C GLY A 95 -9.49 -8.83 2.81
N GLY A 96 -9.55 -7.53 3.10
CA GLY A 96 -8.40 -6.65 3.00
C GLY A 96 -8.52 -5.38 3.82
N LEU A 97 -7.44 -4.61 3.80
CA LEU A 97 -7.36 -3.30 4.44
C LEU A 97 -6.94 -2.27 3.39
N LEU A 98 -7.66 -1.15 3.34
CA LEU A 98 -7.30 0.02 2.55
C LEU A 98 -6.92 1.15 3.50
N HIS A 99 -5.82 1.83 3.19
CA HIS A 99 -5.57 3.18 3.64
C HIS A 99 -6.19 4.16 2.66
N VAL A 100 -6.87 5.19 3.16
CA VAL A 100 -7.39 6.33 2.38
C VAL A 100 -7.01 7.64 3.08
N ALA A 101 -6.39 8.55 2.36
CA ALA A 101 -6.10 9.92 2.80
C ALA A 101 -5.81 10.84 1.60
N ASN A 102 -6.03 12.15 1.77
CA ASN A 102 -5.70 13.15 0.74
C ASN A 102 -4.22 13.03 0.30
N HIS A 103 -3.98 12.63 -0.94
CA HIS A 103 -2.63 12.37 -1.46
C HIS A 103 -1.72 13.62 -1.51
N HIS A 104 -2.27 14.84 -1.45
CA HIS A 104 -1.46 16.06 -1.30
C HIS A 104 -0.85 16.20 0.10
N ILE A 105 -1.45 15.55 1.11
CA ILE A 105 -0.97 15.51 2.50
C ILE A 105 -0.27 14.18 2.79
N ALA A 106 -0.80 13.08 2.26
CA ALA A 106 -0.34 11.72 2.49
C ALA A 106 0.20 11.06 1.20
N PRO A 107 1.27 11.59 0.58
CA PRO A 107 1.76 11.09 -0.69
C PRO A 107 2.48 9.74 -0.56
N GLY A 108 3.02 9.42 0.63
CA GLY A 108 3.81 8.21 0.84
C GLY A 108 2.93 6.97 0.82
N LYS A 109 3.16 6.08 -0.17
CA LYS A 109 2.52 4.77 -0.29
C LYS A 109 3.61 3.72 -0.35
N LYS A 110 3.74 2.93 0.70
CA LYS A 110 4.80 1.93 0.82
C LYS A 110 4.24 0.60 1.29
N GLN A 111 4.81 -0.46 0.75
CA GLN A 111 4.67 -1.80 1.31
C GLN A 111 6.05 -2.36 1.63
N TRP A 112 6.14 -3.14 2.70
CA TRP A 112 7.34 -3.89 3.01
C TRP A 112 7.03 -5.30 3.52
N SER A 113 7.91 -6.24 3.19
CA SER A 113 7.83 -7.64 3.60
C SER A 113 9.23 -8.20 3.84
N TRP A 114 9.33 -9.18 4.76
CA TRP A 114 10.52 -10.01 4.94
C TRP A 114 10.77 -11.01 3.80
N GLY A 115 9.79 -11.20 2.91
CA GLY A 115 9.86 -12.11 1.77
C GLY A 115 9.47 -13.56 2.11
N HIS A 116 9.22 -14.34 1.06
CA HIS A 116 8.76 -15.72 1.08
C HIS A 116 9.92 -16.72 0.92
N SER A 117 11.00 -16.52 1.67
CA SER A 117 12.09 -17.50 1.81
C SER A 117 12.24 -17.94 3.26
N GLU A 118 13.14 -18.89 3.51
CA GLU A 118 13.51 -19.31 4.87
C GLU A 118 13.92 -18.13 5.77
N PHE A 119 14.57 -17.10 5.21
CA PHE A 119 14.91 -15.88 5.94
C PHE A 119 13.66 -15.15 6.45
N GLY A 120 12.67 -14.96 5.58
CA GLY A 120 11.43 -14.29 5.99
C GLY A 120 10.61 -15.12 6.96
N GLN A 121 10.52 -16.43 6.73
CA GLN A 121 9.85 -17.35 7.66
C GLN A 121 10.53 -17.41 9.04
N ALA A 122 11.85 -17.23 9.11
CA ALA A 122 12.56 -17.12 10.39
C ALA A 122 12.18 -15.84 11.15
N TRP A 123 12.01 -14.72 10.44
CA TRP A 123 11.49 -13.48 11.03
C TRP A 123 10.04 -13.62 11.48
N ASP A 124 9.18 -14.27 10.70
CA ASP A 124 7.79 -14.52 11.08
C ASP A 124 7.72 -15.27 12.42
N LYS A 125 8.51 -16.34 12.58
CA LYS A 125 8.62 -17.11 13.84
C LYS A 125 9.17 -16.30 15.01
N SER A 126 9.93 -15.24 14.74
CA SER A 126 10.53 -14.38 15.77
C SER A 126 9.59 -13.26 16.23
N LEU A 127 8.58 -12.93 15.43
CA LEU A 127 7.71 -11.76 15.63
C LEU A 127 6.28 -12.15 16.03
N THR A 128 5.91 -13.41 15.88
CA THR A 128 4.61 -13.92 16.32
C THR A 128 4.70 -15.38 16.73
N ASP A 129 3.90 -15.75 17.74
CA ASP A 129 3.71 -17.15 18.13
C ASP A 129 2.79 -17.89 17.14
N ASN A 130 1.66 -17.29 16.75
CA ASN A 130 0.57 -18.00 16.07
C ASN A 130 -0.06 -17.29 14.85
N ASN A 131 0.24 -16.01 14.60
CA ASN A 131 -0.49 -15.20 13.60
C ASN A 131 0.10 -15.27 12.17
N GLY A 132 1.20 -16.01 12.00
CA GLY A 132 1.85 -16.24 10.71
C GLY A 132 2.50 -14.98 10.11
N PRO A 133 2.83 -15.01 8.80
CA PRO A 133 3.51 -13.89 8.15
C PRO A 133 2.67 -12.62 8.13
N TYR A 134 3.34 -11.48 8.14
CA TYR A 134 2.73 -10.16 7.95
C TYR A 134 3.47 -9.37 6.87
N ILE A 135 2.82 -8.30 6.42
CA ILE A 135 3.45 -7.23 5.65
C ILE A 135 3.16 -5.90 6.32
N GLU A 136 4.02 -4.93 6.08
CA GLU A 136 3.87 -3.56 6.53
C GLU A 136 3.23 -2.72 5.43
N LEU A 137 2.04 -2.17 5.67
CA LEU A 137 1.40 -1.19 4.80
C LEU A 137 1.71 0.21 5.32
N MET A 138 2.81 0.81 4.88
CA MET A 138 3.30 2.07 5.44
C MET A 138 2.80 3.27 4.63
N THR A 139 2.29 4.28 5.34
CA THR A 139 1.67 5.47 4.74
C THR A 139 2.27 6.75 5.31
N GLY A 140 2.88 7.54 4.45
CA GLY A 140 3.74 8.67 4.81
C GLY A 140 3.03 10.00 4.67
N ILE A 141 3.23 10.89 5.64
CA ILE A 141 2.59 12.21 5.70
C ILE A 141 3.63 13.30 5.43
N PHE A 142 3.33 14.21 4.49
CA PHE A 142 4.18 15.28 3.98
C PHE A 142 5.52 14.84 3.38
N ALA A 143 5.74 13.53 3.23
CA ALA A 143 6.92 12.93 2.64
C ALA A 143 6.51 11.68 1.86
N ASP A 144 7.00 11.54 0.63
CA ASP A 144 6.76 10.36 -0.20
C ASP A 144 7.84 9.28 -0.02
N ASN A 145 8.83 9.54 0.84
CA ASN A 145 9.99 8.70 1.04
C ASN A 145 10.39 8.66 2.52
N GLN A 146 10.85 7.50 2.99
CA GLN A 146 11.14 7.28 4.41
C GLN A 146 12.38 8.01 4.98
N PRO A 147 13.44 8.36 4.21
CA PRO A 147 14.52 9.23 4.67
C PRO A 147 14.22 10.73 4.50
N ASP A 148 13.08 11.10 3.91
CA ASP A 148 12.77 12.50 3.62
C ASP A 148 12.03 13.12 4.80
N PHE A 149 12.67 14.07 5.47
CA PHE A 149 12.05 14.83 6.55
C PHE A 149 11.32 16.04 5.99
N THR A 150 10.19 16.37 6.61
CA THR A 150 9.51 17.64 6.41
C THR A 150 9.78 18.55 7.62
N TRP A 151 9.27 19.77 7.56
CA TRP A 151 9.49 20.79 8.58
C TRP A 151 8.17 21.22 9.23
N LEU A 152 8.26 21.54 10.51
CA LEU A 152 7.34 22.41 11.23
C LEU A 152 8.03 23.73 11.51
N ASP A 153 7.48 24.83 11.04
CA ASP A 153 7.96 26.17 11.39
C ASP A 153 7.72 26.47 12.88
N ALA A 154 8.30 27.57 13.36
CA ALA A 154 8.10 28.02 14.74
C ALA A 154 6.60 28.23 15.02
N TYR A 155 6.09 27.56 16.05
CA TYR A 155 4.67 27.63 16.45
C TYR A 155 3.67 27.11 15.41
N GLU A 156 4.12 26.39 14.38
CA GLU A 156 3.25 25.77 13.38
C GLU A 156 2.55 24.52 13.95
N GLU A 157 1.29 24.33 13.57
CA GLU A 157 0.57 23.08 13.70
C GLU A 157 0.14 22.54 12.34
N LYS A 158 0.56 21.32 12.02
CA LYS A 158 0.03 20.52 10.92
C LYS A 158 -0.97 19.51 11.45
N ARG A 159 -2.11 19.39 10.78
CA ARG A 159 -3.16 18.39 11.05
C ARG A 159 -3.41 17.58 9.78
N PHE A 160 -3.70 16.30 9.96
CA PHE A 160 -4.01 15.38 8.88
C PHE A 160 -4.91 14.26 9.41
N GLU A 161 -5.58 13.58 8.50
CA GLU A 161 -6.42 12.43 8.80
C GLU A 161 -6.02 11.26 7.90
N GLN A 162 -6.05 10.06 8.46
CA GLN A 162 -5.82 8.81 7.74
C GLN A 162 -6.92 7.83 8.12
N TYR A 163 -7.50 7.19 7.13
CA TYR A 163 -8.57 6.21 7.32
C TYR A 163 -8.03 4.82 6.97
N PHE A 164 -8.18 3.87 7.88
CA PHE A 164 -7.85 2.46 7.67
C PHE A 164 -9.16 1.67 7.64
N LEU A 165 -9.53 1.21 6.45
CA LEU A 165 -10.88 0.75 6.14
C LEU A 165 -10.83 -0.72 5.75
N PRO A 166 -11.44 -1.62 6.54
CA PRO A 166 -11.59 -3.00 6.13
C PRO A 166 -12.60 -3.10 4.98
N TYR A 167 -12.37 -4.04 4.08
CA TYR A 167 -13.30 -4.39 3.02
C TYR A 167 -13.21 -5.88 2.71
N HIS A 168 -14.26 -6.45 2.12
CA HIS A 168 -14.33 -7.87 1.83
C HIS A 168 -15.08 -8.14 0.52
N SER A 169 -14.93 -9.36 -0.01
CA SER A 169 -15.59 -9.90 -1.21
C SER A 169 -15.41 -9.18 -2.55
N LEU A 170 -14.83 -7.98 -2.58
CA LEU A 170 -14.62 -7.22 -3.81
C LEU A 170 -13.34 -7.67 -4.57
N GLY A 171 -12.34 -8.17 -3.85
CA GLY A 171 -11.03 -8.52 -4.42
C GLY A 171 -10.15 -7.30 -4.66
N MET A 172 -9.30 -7.35 -5.68
CA MET A 172 -8.52 -6.19 -6.12
C MET A 172 -9.43 -5.04 -6.57
N VAL A 173 -9.03 -3.79 -6.28
CA VAL A 173 -9.85 -2.58 -6.49
C VAL A 173 -9.09 -1.50 -7.26
N GLN A 174 -9.82 -0.60 -7.91
CA GLN A 174 -9.25 0.44 -8.77
C GLN A 174 -9.38 1.85 -8.18
N ASN A 175 -10.32 2.06 -7.25
CA ASN A 175 -10.41 3.32 -6.51
C ASN A 175 -11.05 3.11 -5.14
N ALA A 176 -10.70 3.94 -4.16
CA ALA A 176 -11.30 3.93 -2.84
C ALA A 176 -11.41 5.34 -2.27
N SER A 177 -12.48 5.54 -1.50
CA SER A 177 -12.74 6.74 -0.71
C SER A 177 -13.14 6.30 0.71
N ARG A 178 -13.39 7.28 1.60
CA ARG A 178 -13.94 6.99 2.93
C ARG A 178 -15.30 6.30 2.88
N ASP A 179 -16.09 6.57 1.84
CA ASP A 179 -17.49 6.18 1.79
C ASP A 179 -17.69 4.90 0.96
N ALA A 180 -16.91 4.71 -0.11
CA ALA A 180 -17.02 3.56 -0.99
C ALA A 180 -15.72 3.17 -1.69
N VAL A 181 -15.65 1.91 -2.10
CA VAL A 181 -14.58 1.29 -2.87
C VAL A 181 -15.14 0.77 -4.19
N ILE A 182 -14.42 1.00 -5.28
CA ILE A 182 -14.86 0.65 -6.63
C ILE A 182 -13.87 -0.32 -7.27
N LYS A 183 -14.44 -1.36 -7.87
CA LYS A 183 -13.78 -2.27 -8.79
C LYS A 183 -14.28 -2.03 -10.21
N LEU A 184 -13.33 -1.99 -11.13
CA LEU A 184 -13.57 -1.99 -12.57
C LEU A 184 -12.37 -2.64 -13.26
N GLN A 185 -12.51 -3.91 -13.63
CA GLN A 185 -11.46 -4.68 -14.26
C GLN A 185 -11.96 -5.39 -15.52
N ARG A 186 -11.06 -5.58 -16.49
CA ARG A 186 -11.33 -6.41 -17.66
C ARG A 186 -10.96 -7.85 -17.34
N SER A 187 -11.84 -8.79 -17.67
CA SER A 187 -11.59 -10.23 -17.64
C SER A 187 -11.89 -10.85 -19.00
N GLU A 188 -11.62 -12.15 -19.15
CA GLU A 188 -11.98 -12.91 -20.37
C GLU A 188 -13.49 -12.89 -20.65
N ARG A 189 -14.31 -12.66 -19.62
CA ARG A 189 -15.78 -12.63 -19.70
C ARG A 189 -16.35 -11.23 -19.97
N GLY A 190 -15.50 -10.21 -20.07
CA GLY A 190 -15.91 -8.82 -20.31
C GLY A 190 -15.43 -7.88 -19.21
N ILE A 191 -16.29 -6.96 -18.78
CA ILE A 191 -15.99 -6.00 -17.71
C ILE A 191 -16.61 -6.50 -16.41
N GLU A 192 -15.77 -6.71 -15.40
CA GLU A 192 -16.19 -6.98 -14.03
C GLU A 192 -16.12 -5.69 -13.24
N TRP A 193 -17.23 -5.32 -12.61
CA TRP A 193 -17.31 -4.14 -11.79
C TRP A 193 -17.97 -4.47 -10.46
N GLY A 194 -17.71 -3.64 -9.46
CA GLY A 194 -18.33 -3.78 -8.15
C GLY A 194 -18.15 -2.53 -7.30
N LEU A 195 -19.04 -2.40 -6.32
CA LEU A 195 -19.07 -1.29 -5.37
C LEU A 195 -19.16 -1.89 -3.97
N TYR A 196 -18.24 -1.52 -3.09
CA TYR A 196 -18.31 -1.84 -1.67
C TYR A 196 -18.54 -0.54 -0.89
N ALA A 197 -19.64 -0.49 -0.15
CA ALA A 197 -19.98 0.64 0.70
C ALA A 197 -19.30 0.48 2.07
N ILE A 198 -18.40 1.40 2.42
CA ILE A 198 -17.76 1.43 3.74
C ILE A 198 -18.78 1.90 4.80
N SER A 199 -19.69 2.79 4.41
CA SER A 199 -20.82 3.26 5.20
C SER A 199 -22.09 3.33 4.35
N PRO A 200 -23.29 3.38 4.94
CA PRO A 200 -24.53 3.49 4.17
C PRO A 200 -24.52 4.66 3.17
N LEU A 201 -24.65 4.34 1.89
CA LEU A 201 -24.63 5.31 0.80
C LEU A 201 -26.03 5.92 0.58
N ASN A 202 -26.40 6.90 1.40
CA ASN A 202 -27.67 7.62 1.27
C ASN A 202 -27.57 8.77 0.25
N GLY A 203 -28.45 8.78 -0.76
CA GLY A 203 -28.49 9.86 -1.75
C GLY A 203 -27.38 9.83 -2.81
N TYR A 204 -26.64 8.72 -2.91
CA TYR A 204 -25.61 8.53 -3.93
C TYR A 204 -26.22 8.10 -5.27
N ARG A 205 -25.61 8.52 -6.38
CA ARG A 205 -25.95 8.07 -7.73
C ARG A 205 -24.76 7.39 -8.37
N LEU A 206 -24.90 6.11 -8.71
CA LEU A 206 -23.96 5.43 -9.60
C LEU A 206 -24.30 5.80 -11.04
N ALA A 207 -23.32 6.34 -11.77
CA ALA A 207 -23.45 6.65 -13.19
C ALA A 207 -22.32 5.97 -13.97
N ILE A 208 -22.68 5.16 -14.95
CA ILE A 208 -21.77 4.53 -15.91
C ILE A 208 -21.94 5.31 -17.23
N ARG A 209 -20.85 5.86 -17.78
CA ARG A 209 -20.86 6.70 -18.97
C ARG A 209 -19.80 6.26 -19.95
#